data_AF-A0A1B2E342-F1
#
_entry.id   AF-A0A1B2E342-F1
#
_cell.length_a   1.000
_cell.length_b   1.000
_cell.length_c   1.000
_cell.angle_alpha   90.00
_cell.angle_beta   90.00
_cell.angle_gamma   90.00
#
_symmetry.space_group_name_H-M   'P 1'
#
loop_
_entity.id
_entity.type
_entity.pdbx_description
1 polymer ?
#
loop_
_entity_poly.entity_id
_entity_poly.type
_entity_poly.pdbx_seq_one_letter_code
_entity_poly.pdbx_strand_id
1 'polypeptide(L)'
;MSMFWIHLKKEMLEAARSYKWIWVPAVFLLLGVMQPVMMYYLPDILMMSGDLPPEAAALIKVPPPEEVLASTLSQFSTIGLLVLVLSGMNTVAGERSNGTAELVLPRMSSVLPMMIAKWTAMMSLLIVSFVLGYAGSAYYTSQLIGALEWGPMLRAGVFYVAWLAWIVTLVLPLGAVLRGPAAAFIALGTAAALTMLASLLPSHLLWSPGRLSAIATEWLTGGDPSAWAPAVSAICLIALSTAAAALLLKRRPLSPQV
;
A
#
# COMPACT_ATOMS: atom_id res chain seq x y z
N MET A 1 17.23 -17.45 20.90
CA MET A 1 16.58 -16.59 19.87
C MET A 1 15.22 -16.18 20.38
N SER A 2 14.83 -14.90 20.27
CA SER A 2 13.49 -14.47 20.69
C SER A 2 12.42 -15.10 19.78
N MET A 3 11.24 -15.39 20.33
CA MET A 3 10.11 -15.97 19.59
C MET A 3 9.76 -15.16 18.34
N PHE A 4 9.87 -13.83 18.43
CA PHE A 4 9.69 -12.90 17.30
C PHE A 4 10.57 -13.27 16.10
N TRP A 5 11.87 -13.48 16.29
CA TRP A 5 12.80 -13.78 15.19
C TRP A 5 12.49 -15.12 14.50
N ILE A 6 12.02 -16.10 15.26
CA ILE A 6 11.65 -17.41 14.72
C ILE A 6 10.42 -17.26 13.81
N HIS A 7 9.38 -16.57 14.28
CA HIS A 7 8.19 -16.29 13.48
C HIS A 7 8.53 -15.42 12.27
N LEU A 8 9.35 -14.38 12.44
CA LEU A 8 9.73 -13.51 11.32
C LEU A 8 10.46 -14.29 10.22
N LYS A 9 11.41 -15.16 10.59
CA LYS A 9 12.12 -16.01 9.62
C LYS A 9 11.16 -16.93 8.87
N LYS A 10 10.15 -17.48 9.55
CA LYS A 10 9.09 -18.27 8.92
C LYS A 10 8.33 -17.45 7.87
N GLU A 11 7.84 -16.27 8.24
CA GLU A 11 7.06 -15.40 7.33
C GLU A 11 7.89 -14.94 6.12
N MET A 12 9.17 -14.59 6.34
CA MET A 12 10.11 -14.24 5.26
C MET A 12 10.31 -15.38 4.27
N LEU A 13 10.46 -16.59 4.80
CA LEU A 13 10.68 -17.80 4.00
C LEU A 13 9.41 -18.21 3.24
N GLU A 14 8.23 -18.03 3.84
CA GLU A 14 6.95 -18.20 3.15
C GLU A 14 6.80 -17.19 2.00
N ALA A 15 7.08 -15.92 2.27
CA ALA A 15 7.06 -14.88 1.23
C ALA A 15 8.04 -15.17 0.08
N ALA A 16 9.22 -15.72 0.38
CA ALA A 16 10.20 -16.13 -0.63
C ALA A 16 9.72 -17.34 -1.45
N ARG A 17 9.19 -18.38 -0.80
CA ARG A 17 8.68 -19.58 -1.48
C ARG A 17 7.42 -19.33 -2.31
N SER A 18 6.61 -18.35 -1.91
CA SER A 18 5.47 -17.89 -2.69
C SER A 18 5.85 -16.84 -3.75
N TYR A 19 7.15 -16.61 -3.99
CA TYR A 19 7.69 -15.64 -4.96
C TYR A 19 7.22 -14.19 -4.73
N LYS A 20 6.65 -13.85 -3.56
CA LYS A 20 6.10 -12.52 -3.26
C LYS A 20 7.17 -11.44 -3.37
N TRP A 21 8.39 -11.77 -2.96
CA TRP A 21 9.57 -10.90 -3.07
C TRP A 21 10.00 -10.58 -4.50
N ILE A 22 9.51 -11.32 -5.50
CA ILE A 22 9.83 -11.08 -6.91
C ILE A 22 8.64 -10.40 -7.58
N TRP A 23 7.46 -10.99 -7.52
CA TRP A 23 6.33 -10.50 -8.31
C TRP A 23 5.74 -9.19 -7.76
N VAL A 24 5.67 -8.99 -6.44
CA VAL A 24 5.10 -7.75 -5.86
C VAL A 24 5.99 -6.54 -6.20
N PRO A 25 7.31 -6.57 -5.95
CA PRO A 25 8.17 -5.47 -6.40
C PRO A 25 8.19 -5.28 -7.90
N ALA A 26 8.17 -6.36 -8.69
CA ALA A 26 8.15 -6.25 -10.15
C ALA A 26 6.89 -5.52 -10.65
N VAL A 27 5.72 -5.80 -10.09
CA VAL A 27 4.48 -5.09 -10.44
C VAL A 27 4.57 -3.61 -10.07
N PHE A 28 5.07 -3.29 -8.87
CA PHE A 28 5.26 -1.88 -8.47
C PHE A 28 6.26 -1.16 -9.38
N LEU A 29 7.36 -1.81 -9.75
CA LEU A 29 8.33 -1.29 -10.70
C LEU A 29 7.70 -1.02 -12.06
N LEU A 30 6.94 -1.98 -12.59
CA LEU A 30 6.24 -1.83 -13.86
C LEU A 30 5.26 -0.67 -13.81
N LEU A 31 4.41 -0.61 -12.78
CA LEU A 31 3.45 0.49 -12.60
C LEU A 31 4.15 1.85 -12.49
N GLY A 32 5.25 1.92 -11.75
CA GLY A 32 6.03 3.15 -11.57
C GLY A 32 6.70 3.63 -12.85
N VAL A 33 7.28 2.73 -13.64
CA VAL A 33 7.91 3.08 -14.93
C VAL A 33 6.87 3.38 -16.01
N MET A 34 5.73 2.67 -15.98
CA MET A 34 4.69 2.81 -17.00
C MET A 34 4.10 4.22 -17.03
N GLN A 35 3.95 4.89 -15.88
CA GLN A 35 3.38 6.24 -15.85
C GLN A 35 4.16 7.30 -16.64
N PRO A 36 5.44 7.59 -16.31
CA PRO A 36 6.21 8.59 -17.04
C PRO A 36 6.35 8.25 -18.52
N VAL A 37 6.50 6.96 -18.86
CA VAL A 37 6.58 6.51 -20.25
C VAL A 37 5.26 6.79 -20.98
N MET A 38 4.12 6.39 -20.40
CA MET A 38 2.81 6.62 -21.02
C MET A 38 2.48 8.10 -21.16
N MET A 39 2.78 8.92 -20.15
CA MET A 39 2.49 10.35 -20.20
C MET A 39 3.36 11.10 -21.21
N TYR A 40 4.62 10.70 -21.35
CA TYR A 40 5.53 11.30 -22.33
C TYR A 40 5.11 10.98 -23.77
N TYR A 41 4.79 9.71 -24.04
CA TYR A 41 4.43 9.25 -25.40
C TYR A 41 2.94 9.38 -25.73
N LEU A 42 2.11 9.86 -24.81
CA LEU A 42 0.66 10.03 -25.05
C LEU A 42 0.35 10.85 -26.31
N PRO A 43 1.00 12.01 -26.57
CA PRO A 43 0.72 12.79 -27.78
C PRO A 43 1.06 12.00 -29.06
N ASP A 44 2.19 11.30 -29.08
CA ASP A 44 2.64 10.50 -30.22
C ASP A 44 1.69 9.33 -30.50
N ILE A 45 1.22 8.65 -29.44
CA ILE A 45 0.24 7.55 -29.56
C ILE A 45 -1.06 8.06 -30.17
N LEU A 46 -1.53 9.25 -29.75
CA LEU A 46 -2.76 9.84 -30.28
C LEU A 46 -2.60 10.28 -31.74
N MET A 47 -1.45 10.83 -32.11
CA MET A 47 -1.15 11.15 -33.52
C MET A 47 -1.16 9.92 -34.41
N MET A 48 -0.65 8.78 -33.93
CA MET A 48 -0.66 7.51 -34.67
C MET A 48 -2.05 6.87 -34.77
N SER A 49 -2.96 7.17 -33.83
CA SER A 49 -4.31 6.59 -33.80
C SER A 49 -5.25 7.13 -34.88
N GLY A 50 -4.94 8.28 -35.48
CA GLY A 50 -5.74 8.89 -36.57
C GLY A 50 -7.08 9.50 -36.13
N ASP A 51 -7.50 9.32 -34.88
CA ASP A 51 -8.79 9.78 -34.35
C ASP A 51 -8.80 11.26 -33.92
N LEU A 52 -7.63 11.91 -33.81
CA LEU A 52 -7.52 13.34 -33.51
C LEU A 52 -6.93 14.14 -34.69
N PRO A 53 -7.51 15.31 -35.03
CA PRO A 53 -6.84 16.29 -35.87
C PRO A 53 -5.46 16.64 -35.29
N PRO A 54 -4.41 16.80 -36.12
CA PRO A 54 -3.05 17.09 -35.65
C PRO A 54 -2.97 18.32 -34.73
N GLU A 55 -3.81 19.32 -34.99
CA GLU A 55 -3.93 20.54 -34.18
C GLU A 55 -4.47 20.28 -32.76
N ALA A 56 -5.35 19.28 -32.60
CA ALA A 56 -5.91 18.89 -31.31
C ALA A 56 -4.94 18.01 -30.51
N ALA A 57 -4.18 17.13 -31.18
CA ALA A 57 -3.14 16.34 -30.53
C ALA A 57 -1.97 17.21 -30.03
N ALA A 58 -1.61 18.26 -30.77
CA ALA A 58 -0.57 19.21 -30.38
C ALA A 58 -0.93 20.09 -29.15
N LEU A 59 -2.21 20.16 -28.78
CA LEU A 59 -2.66 20.86 -27.56
C LEU A 59 -2.46 20.01 -26.29
N ILE A 60 -2.27 18.69 -26.43
CA ILE A 60 -2.01 17.79 -25.30
C ILE A 60 -0.53 17.90 -24.94
N LYS A 61 -0.25 18.66 -23.89
CA LYS A 61 1.11 18.85 -23.39
C LYS A 61 1.46 17.76 -22.38
N VAL A 62 2.73 17.37 -22.39
CA VAL A 62 3.29 16.49 -21.37
C VAL A 62 3.14 17.19 -20.00
N PRO A 63 2.52 16.54 -19.00
CA PRO A 63 2.36 17.11 -17.67
C PRO A 63 3.73 17.35 -17.00
N PRO A 64 3.81 18.31 -16.07
CA PRO A 64 5.04 18.58 -15.34
C PRO A 64 5.47 17.37 -14.48
N PRO A 65 6.77 17.24 -14.15
CA PRO A 65 7.33 16.11 -13.41
C PRO A 65 6.59 15.76 -12.11
N GLU A 66 6.12 16.77 -11.38
CA GLU A 66 5.42 16.64 -10.10
C GLU A 66 4.05 15.97 -10.27
N GLU A 67 3.32 16.36 -11.31
CA GLU A 67 2.01 15.78 -11.64
C GLU A 67 2.14 14.33 -12.07
N VAL A 68 3.21 13.98 -12.79
CA VAL A 68 3.48 12.59 -13.20
C VAL A 68 3.69 11.70 -11.98
N LEU A 69 4.49 12.16 -11.00
CA LEU A 69 4.66 11.41 -9.76
C LEU A 69 3.37 11.33 -8.95
N ALA A 70 2.57 12.38 -8.91
CA ALA A 70 1.27 12.35 -8.26
C ALA A 70 0.33 11.32 -8.89
N SER A 71 0.31 11.22 -10.22
CA SER A 71 -0.44 10.20 -10.95
C SER A 71 0.09 8.79 -10.68
N THR A 72 1.41 8.60 -10.55
CA THR A 72 1.98 7.33 -10.09
C THR A 72 1.49 6.94 -8.70
N LEU A 73 1.48 7.87 -7.74
CA LEU A 73 0.94 7.61 -6.39
C LEU A 73 -0.55 7.25 -6.43
N SER A 74 -1.33 7.92 -7.27
CA SER A 74 -2.75 7.59 -7.49
C SER A 74 -2.94 6.16 -8.04
N GLN A 75 -2.10 5.76 -9.00
CA GLN A 75 -2.13 4.39 -9.53
C GLN A 75 -1.70 3.35 -8.48
N PHE A 76 -0.72 3.68 -7.64
CA PHE A 76 -0.39 2.81 -6.50
C PHE A 76 -1.54 2.72 -5.50
N SER A 77 -2.40 3.75 -5.36
CA SER A 77 -3.52 3.73 -4.40
C SER A 77 -4.63 2.79 -4.85
N THR A 78 -4.68 2.50 -6.14
CA THR A 78 -5.64 1.58 -6.75
C THR A 78 -5.00 0.21 -6.96
N ILE A 79 -4.13 0.09 -7.97
CA ILE A 79 -3.55 -1.19 -8.38
C ILE A 79 -2.49 -1.67 -7.40
N GLY A 80 -1.61 -0.77 -6.93
CA GLY A 80 -0.57 -1.12 -5.96
C GLY A 80 -1.15 -1.64 -4.63
N LEU A 81 -2.19 -0.97 -4.14
CA LEU A 81 -2.90 -1.36 -2.92
C LEU A 81 -3.62 -2.69 -3.10
N LEU A 82 -4.30 -2.91 -4.23
CA LEU A 82 -4.91 -4.19 -4.57
C LEU A 82 -3.88 -5.33 -4.49
N VAL A 83 -2.74 -5.16 -5.15
CA VAL A 83 -1.65 -6.15 -5.17
C VAL A 83 -1.14 -6.45 -3.76
N LEU A 84 -0.91 -5.43 -2.93
CA LEU A 84 -0.44 -5.60 -1.54
C LEU A 84 -1.46 -6.33 -0.67
N VAL A 85 -2.72 -5.92 -0.72
CA VAL A 85 -3.79 -6.52 0.09
C VAL A 85 -4.01 -7.97 -0.33
N LEU A 86 -4.04 -8.25 -1.63
CA LEU A 86 -4.22 -9.61 -2.14
C LEU A 86 -3.04 -10.51 -1.78
N SER A 87 -1.81 -9.98 -1.82
CA SER A 87 -0.61 -10.69 -1.37
C SER A 87 -0.65 -11.04 0.13
N GLY A 88 -1.30 -10.20 0.94
CA GLY A 88 -1.43 -10.34 2.40
C GLY A 88 -2.72 -11.02 2.89
N MET A 89 -3.70 -11.30 2.02
CA MET A 89 -5.04 -11.71 2.48
C MET A 89 -5.06 -13.04 3.23
N ASN A 90 -4.16 -13.96 2.88
CA ASN A 90 -4.10 -15.32 3.46
C ASN A 90 -3.07 -15.45 4.59
N THR A 91 -2.37 -14.38 4.96
CA THR A 91 -1.29 -14.43 5.97
C THR A 91 -1.80 -14.85 7.35
N VAL A 92 -3.02 -14.45 7.72
CA VAL A 92 -3.69 -14.86 8.96
C VAL A 92 -4.85 -15.83 8.68
N ALA A 93 -5.69 -15.50 7.69
CA ALA A 93 -6.86 -16.30 7.36
C ALA A 93 -6.49 -17.72 6.85
N GLY A 94 -5.37 -17.85 6.13
CA GLY A 94 -4.89 -19.14 5.61
C GLY A 94 -4.36 -20.08 6.70
N GLU A 95 -3.65 -19.54 7.70
CA GLU A 95 -3.21 -20.34 8.85
C GLU A 95 -4.38 -20.82 9.71
N ARG A 96 -5.44 -20.01 9.77
CA ARG A 96 -6.70 -20.37 10.40
C ARG A 96 -7.43 -21.45 9.61
N SER A 97 -7.56 -21.31 8.29
CA SER A 97 -8.29 -22.29 7.47
C SER A 97 -7.57 -23.64 7.40
N ASN A 98 -6.25 -23.64 7.46
CA ASN A 98 -5.43 -24.84 7.36
C ASN A 98 -5.18 -25.51 8.73
N GLY A 99 -5.82 -25.04 9.81
CA GLY A 99 -5.65 -25.58 11.16
C GLY A 99 -4.26 -25.38 11.77
N THR A 100 -3.34 -24.70 11.07
CA THR A 100 -1.96 -24.48 11.55
C THR A 100 -1.95 -23.58 12.79
N ALA A 101 -2.87 -22.61 12.86
CA ALA A 101 -3.03 -21.77 14.05
C ALA A 101 -3.41 -22.61 15.29
N GLU A 102 -4.21 -23.67 15.14
CA GLU A 102 -4.65 -24.52 16.26
C GLU A 102 -3.50 -25.35 16.86
N LEU A 103 -2.49 -25.71 16.06
CA LEU A 103 -1.32 -26.46 16.54
C LEU A 103 -0.33 -25.59 17.32
N VAL A 104 -0.28 -24.29 17.00
CA VAL A 104 0.74 -23.36 17.52
C VAL A 104 0.19 -22.55 18.70
N LEU A 105 -1.08 -22.13 18.66
CA LEU A 105 -1.71 -21.29 19.70
C LEU A 105 -1.64 -21.89 21.12
N PRO A 106 -1.89 -23.20 21.35
CA PRO A 106 -1.85 -23.79 22.70
C PRO A 106 -0.45 -23.79 23.33
N ARG A 107 0.61 -23.72 22.52
CA ARG A 107 2.01 -23.76 22.97
C ARG A 107 2.61 -22.37 23.15
N MET A 108 1.90 -21.31 22.79
CA MET A 108 2.41 -19.94 22.88
C MET A 108 1.91 -19.23 24.15
N SER A 109 2.85 -18.69 24.93
CA SER A 109 2.55 -17.83 26.07
C SER A 109 2.05 -16.44 25.66
N SER A 110 2.36 -15.99 24.43
CA SER A 110 1.89 -14.73 23.86
C SER A 110 1.73 -14.80 22.35
N VAL A 111 0.62 -14.27 21.84
CA VAL A 111 0.29 -14.20 20.39
C VAL A 111 0.87 -12.94 19.74
N LEU A 112 1.27 -11.96 20.56
CA LEU A 112 1.78 -10.66 20.11
C LEU A 112 3.06 -10.78 19.26
N PRO A 113 4.09 -11.56 19.64
CA PRO A 113 5.31 -11.70 18.84
C PRO A 113 5.06 -12.30 17.46
N MET A 114 4.09 -13.21 17.34
CA MET A 114 3.68 -13.80 16.07
C MET A 114 2.99 -12.75 15.19
N MET A 115 2.08 -11.94 15.75
CA MET A 115 1.38 -10.90 15.00
C MET A 115 2.33 -9.79 14.54
N ILE A 116 3.27 -9.36 15.40
CA ILE A 116 4.29 -8.37 15.04
C ILE A 116 5.21 -8.92 13.95
N ALA A 117 5.56 -10.21 13.98
CA ALA A 117 6.35 -10.84 12.92
C ALA A 117 5.62 -10.81 11.56
N LYS A 118 4.34 -11.16 11.52
CA LYS A 118 3.49 -11.07 10.32
C LYS A 118 3.40 -9.64 9.78
N TRP A 119 3.14 -8.69 10.67
CA TRP A 119 3.10 -7.28 10.33
C TRP A 119 4.43 -6.82 9.74
N THR A 120 5.55 -7.13 10.41
CA THR A 120 6.90 -6.75 9.95
C THR A 120 7.19 -7.34 8.56
N ALA A 121 6.77 -8.57 8.31
CA ALA A 121 6.92 -9.19 7.00
C ALA A 121 6.15 -8.46 5.90
N MET A 122 4.88 -8.14 6.15
CA MET A 122 4.05 -7.38 5.22
C MET A 122 4.60 -5.97 4.98
N MET A 123 5.09 -5.31 6.03
CA MET A 123 5.71 -3.98 5.92
C MET A 123 7.01 -4.02 5.13
N SER A 124 7.86 -5.03 5.33
CA SER A 124 9.10 -5.15 4.55
C SER A 124 8.83 -5.33 3.05
N LEU A 125 7.80 -6.11 2.70
CA LEU A 125 7.40 -6.31 1.32
C LEU A 125 6.86 -5.00 0.73
N LEU A 126 5.98 -4.31 1.45
CA LEU A 126 5.46 -3.00 1.07
C LEU A 126 6.57 -1.99 0.81
N ILE A 127 7.52 -1.84 1.74
CA ILE A 127 8.58 -0.83 1.65
C ILE A 127 9.48 -1.12 0.45
N VAL A 128 9.93 -2.37 0.27
CA VAL A 128 10.81 -2.74 -0.85
C VAL A 128 10.10 -2.55 -2.18
N SER A 129 8.85 -3.00 -2.31
CA SER A 129 8.07 -2.84 -3.54
C SER A 129 7.81 -1.37 -3.85
N PHE A 130 7.41 -0.58 -2.85
CA PHE A 130 7.16 0.84 -3.04
C PHE A 130 8.44 1.60 -3.43
N VAL A 131 9.56 1.38 -2.73
CA VAL A 131 10.83 2.05 -3.03
C VAL A 131 11.27 1.74 -4.46
N LEU A 132 11.18 0.48 -4.91
CA LEU A 132 11.52 0.12 -6.28
C LEU A 132 10.60 0.76 -7.31
N GLY A 133 9.28 0.74 -7.09
CA GLY A 133 8.31 1.39 -7.97
C GLY A 133 8.46 2.90 -8.04
N TYR A 134 8.60 3.54 -6.89
CA TYR A 134 8.70 4.99 -6.79
C TYR A 134 10.04 5.50 -7.31
N ALA A 135 11.15 4.80 -7.04
CA ALA A 135 12.45 5.12 -7.63
C ALA A 135 12.43 4.93 -9.16
N GLY A 136 11.77 3.87 -9.67
CA GLY A 136 11.56 3.69 -11.10
C GLY A 136 10.82 4.86 -11.72
N SER A 137 9.71 5.29 -11.11
CA SER A 137 8.97 6.47 -11.58
C SER A 137 9.82 7.73 -11.54
N ALA A 138 10.51 8.01 -10.44
CA ALA A 138 11.36 9.20 -10.30
C ALA A 138 12.50 9.22 -11.33
N TYR A 139 13.13 8.06 -11.56
CA TYR A 139 14.19 7.93 -12.55
C TYR A 139 13.69 8.25 -13.96
N TYR A 140 12.61 7.62 -14.41
CA TYR A 140 12.09 7.85 -15.76
C TYR A 140 11.47 9.25 -15.91
N THR A 141 10.78 9.77 -14.90
CA THR A 141 10.30 11.17 -14.91
C THR A 141 11.46 12.16 -15.06
N SER A 142 12.57 11.92 -14.33
CA SER A 142 13.75 12.80 -14.40
C SER A 142 14.44 12.80 -15.76
N GLN A 143 14.42 11.65 -16.46
CA GLN A 143 15.08 11.48 -17.75
C GLN A 143 14.21 11.93 -18.93
N LEU A 144 12.89 11.67 -18.89
CA LEU A 144 12.01 11.97 -20.01
C LEU A 144 11.36 13.36 -19.94
N ILE A 145 11.01 13.84 -18.74
CA ILE A 145 10.12 15.01 -18.60
C ILE A 145 10.89 16.22 -18.09
N GLY A 146 11.68 16.06 -17.03
CA GLY A 146 12.47 17.18 -16.49
C GLY A 146 12.99 16.95 -15.07
N ALA A 147 13.75 17.93 -14.58
CA ALA A 147 14.36 17.86 -13.26
C ALA A 147 13.29 17.78 -12.16
N LEU A 148 13.57 16.98 -11.13
CA LEU A 148 12.68 16.78 -10.00
C LEU A 148 13.35 17.23 -8.69
N GLU A 149 12.61 17.92 -7.84
CA GLU A 149 13.07 18.23 -6.50
C GLU A 149 13.00 17.01 -5.57
N TRP A 150 14.16 16.55 -5.10
CA TRP A 150 14.27 15.38 -4.22
C TRP A 150 13.58 15.57 -2.86
N GLY A 151 13.53 16.79 -2.34
CA GLY A 151 12.96 17.10 -1.03
C GLY A 151 11.46 16.80 -0.94
N PRO A 152 10.62 17.45 -1.77
CA PRO A 152 9.19 17.16 -1.88
C PRO A 152 8.91 15.69 -2.21
N MET A 153 9.68 15.11 -3.14
CA MET A 153 9.57 13.70 -3.53
C MET A 153 9.70 12.74 -2.35
N LEU A 154 10.75 12.90 -1.53
CA LEU A 154 10.97 12.01 -0.38
C LEU A 154 9.89 12.18 0.69
N ARG A 155 9.42 13.41 0.95
CA ARG A 155 8.32 13.65 1.91
C ARG A 155 7.03 13.00 1.45
N ALA A 156 6.66 13.20 0.18
CA ALA A 156 5.50 12.57 -0.42
C ALA A 156 5.56 11.04 -0.29
N GLY A 157 6.72 10.45 -0.61
CA GLY A 157 6.94 9.00 -0.47
C GLY A 157 6.73 8.48 0.96
N VAL A 158 7.22 9.19 1.98
CA VAL A 158 7.08 8.78 3.38
C VAL A 158 5.61 8.80 3.83
N PHE A 159 4.87 9.88 3.57
CA PHE A 159 3.45 9.97 3.93
C PHE A 159 2.61 8.94 3.17
N TYR A 160 2.98 8.68 1.93
CA TYR A 160 2.31 7.69 1.10
C TYR A 160 2.57 6.25 1.59
N VAL A 161 3.79 5.92 2.01
CA VAL A 161 4.09 4.64 2.66
C VAL A 161 3.30 4.47 3.94
N ALA A 162 3.15 5.53 4.75
CA ALA A 162 2.34 5.48 5.96
C ALA A 162 0.85 5.20 5.66
N TRP A 163 0.31 5.78 4.59
CA TRP A 163 -1.03 5.49 4.09
C TRP A 163 -1.19 4.01 3.71
N LEU A 164 -0.30 3.48 2.85
CA LEU A 164 -0.35 2.07 2.45
C LEU A 164 -0.17 1.14 3.65
N ALA A 165 0.75 1.47 4.57
CA ALA A 165 1.03 0.68 5.76
C ALA A 165 -0.21 0.55 6.66
N TRP A 166 -0.99 1.62 6.80
CA TRP A 166 -2.25 1.59 7.53
C TRP A 166 -3.22 0.57 6.93
N ILE A 167 -3.51 0.67 5.63
CA ILE A 167 -4.47 -0.23 4.97
C ILE A 167 -3.99 -1.69 4.96
N VAL A 168 -2.71 -1.93 4.71
CA VAL A 168 -2.15 -3.28 4.74
C VAL A 168 -2.23 -3.88 6.15
N THR A 169 -2.09 -3.05 7.20
CA THR A 169 -2.25 -3.51 8.59
C THR A 169 -3.68 -3.94 8.91
N LEU A 170 -4.70 -3.31 8.32
CA LEU A 170 -6.12 -3.69 8.51
C LEU A 170 -6.42 -5.14 8.10
N VAL A 171 -5.63 -5.71 7.19
CA VAL A 171 -5.78 -7.11 6.75
C VAL A 171 -5.56 -8.10 7.91
N LEU A 172 -4.71 -7.77 8.88
CA LEU A 172 -4.41 -8.65 10.02
C LEU A 172 -5.62 -8.91 10.93
N PRO A 173 -6.27 -7.89 11.53
CA PRO A 173 -7.45 -8.12 12.38
C PRO A 173 -8.63 -8.67 11.58
N LEU A 174 -8.81 -8.25 10.32
CA LEU A 174 -9.88 -8.77 9.46
C LEU A 174 -9.66 -10.26 9.14
N GLY A 175 -8.43 -10.66 8.82
CA GLY A 175 -8.06 -12.05 8.55
C GLY A 175 -8.13 -12.96 9.79
N ALA A 176 -8.06 -12.39 11.00
CA ALA A 176 -8.30 -13.14 12.23
C ALA A 176 -9.79 -13.54 12.37
N VAL A 177 -10.71 -12.72 11.86
CA VAL A 177 -12.16 -12.92 12.02
C VAL A 177 -12.82 -13.56 10.81
N LEU A 178 -12.42 -13.16 9.60
CA LEU A 178 -13.06 -13.47 8.33
C LEU A 178 -12.20 -14.39 7.45
N ARG A 179 -12.78 -14.87 6.34
CA ARG A 179 -12.06 -15.56 5.27
C ARG A 179 -11.15 -14.59 4.53
N GLY A 180 -10.04 -15.08 3.97
CA GLY A 180 -9.03 -14.26 3.28
C GLY A 180 -9.61 -13.28 2.25
N PRO A 181 -10.44 -13.76 1.29
CA PRO A 181 -11.06 -12.87 0.31
C PRO A 181 -11.99 -11.80 0.92
N ALA A 182 -12.74 -12.14 1.97
CA ALA A 182 -13.63 -11.19 2.64
C ALA A 182 -12.82 -10.11 3.42
N ALA A 183 -11.71 -10.51 4.05
CA ALA A 183 -10.81 -9.58 4.71
C ALA A 183 -10.17 -8.60 3.71
N ALA A 184 -9.74 -9.09 2.55
CA ALA A 184 -9.21 -8.25 1.47
C ALA A 184 -10.26 -7.26 0.96
N PHE A 185 -11.47 -7.72 0.64
CA PHE A 185 -12.54 -6.88 0.13
C PHE A 185 -12.91 -5.75 1.10
N ILE A 186 -13.04 -6.06 2.39
CA ILE A 186 -13.34 -5.05 3.41
C ILE A 186 -12.17 -4.07 3.54
N ALA A 187 -10.91 -4.52 3.59
CA ALA A 187 -9.76 -3.62 3.68
C ALA A 187 -9.71 -2.63 2.50
N LEU A 188 -9.93 -3.12 1.27
CA LEU A 188 -9.97 -2.29 0.06
C LEU A 188 -11.19 -1.36 0.05
N GLY A 189 -12.36 -1.85 0.43
CA GLY A 189 -13.57 -1.04 0.56
C GLY A 189 -13.41 0.06 1.62
N THR A 190 -12.70 -0.23 2.72
CA THR A 190 -12.38 0.76 3.76
C THR A 190 -11.44 1.83 3.21
N ALA A 191 -10.42 1.44 2.44
CA ALA A 191 -9.51 2.39 1.80
C ALA A 191 -10.26 3.32 0.84
N ALA A 192 -11.11 2.76 -0.04
CA ALA A 192 -11.91 3.52 -0.98
C ALA A 192 -12.92 4.45 -0.27
N ALA A 193 -13.60 3.97 0.77
CA ALA A 193 -14.53 4.78 1.55
C ALA A 193 -13.79 5.93 2.25
N LEU A 194 -12.62 5.69 2.84
CA LEU A 194 -11.85 6.72 3.52
C LEU A 194 -11.32 7.80 2.56
N THR A 195 -10.85 7.42 1.37
CA THR A 195 -10.39 8.39 0.37
C THR A 195 -11.54 9.20 -0.20
N MET A 196 -12.69 8.56 -0.48
CA MET A 196 -13.90 9.27 -0.94
C MET A 196 -14.48 10.19 0.13
N LEU A 197 -14.53 9.76 1.39
CA LEU A 197 -15.02 10.61 2.48
C LEU A 197 -14.09 11.80 2.70
N ALA A 198 -12.77 11.58 2.64
CA ALA A 198 -11.79 12.65 2.78
C ALA A 198 -11.89 13.69 1.67
N SER A 199 -12.23 13.29 0.43
CA SER A 199 -12.43 14.23 -0.67
C SER A 199 -13.76 14.99 -0.58
N LEU A 200 -14.82 14.37 -0.07
CA LEU A 200 -16.15 14.98 0.06
C LEU A 200 -16.27 15.93 1.28
N LEU A 201 -15.57 15.65 2.37
CA LEU A 201 -15.67 16.39 3.64
C LEU A 201 -14.29 16.85 4.16
N PRO A 202 -13.54 17.65 3.39
CA PRO A 202 -12.16 18.01 3.73
C PRO A 202 -12.02 18.79 5.05
N SER A 203 -13.05 19.56 5.45
CA SER A 203 -13.05 20.37 6.68
C SER A 203 -13.23 19.55 7.97
N HIS A 204 -13.95 18.42 7.92
CA HIS A 204 -14.28 17.62 9.10
C HIS A 204 -13.35 16.41 9.30
N LEU A 205 -12.61 16.01 8.25
CA LEU A 205 -11.75 14.82 8.23
C LEU A 205 -10.25 15.16 8.19
N LEU A 206 -9.86 16.31 8.77
CA LEU A 206 -8.47 16.76 8.86
C LEU A 206 -7.51 15.76 9.53
N TRP A 207 -8.06 14.84 10.34
CA TRP A 207 -7.38 13.81 11.11
C TRP A 207 -7.43 12.41 10.47
N SER A 208 -8.17 12.24 9.37
CA SER A 208 -8.36 10.94 8.72
C SER A 208 -7.06 10.46 8.05
N PRO A 209 -6.67 9.18 8.22
CA PRO A 209 -5.58 8.59 7.43
C PRO A 209 -5.83 8.65 5.93
N GLY A 210 -7.09 8.67 5.48
CA GLY A 210 -7.48 8.79 4.07
C GLY A 210 -6.97 10.07 3.40
N ARG A 211 -6.65 11.10 4.19
CA ARG A 211 -6.07 12.35 3.70
C ARG A 211 -4.57 12.24 3.39
N LEU A 212 -3.87 11.21 3.91
CA LEU A 212 -2.43 11.04 3.70
C LEU A 212 -2.06 10.84 2.22
N SER A 213 -2.91 10.18 1.43
CA SER A 213 -2.67 10.04 0.00
C SER A 213 -2.79 11.38 -0.75
N ALA A 214 -3.79 12.20 -0.39
CA ALA A 214 -3.97 13.54 -0.95
C ALA A 214 -2.83 14.48 -0.52
N ILE A 215 -2.44 14.44 0.75
CA ILE A 215 -1.30 15.20 1.29
C ILE A 215 -0.01 14.85 0.54
N ALA A 216 0.23 13.57 0.24
CA ALA A 216 1.41 13.16 -0.53
C ALA A 216 1.45 13.81 -1.91
N THR A 217 0.31 13.92 -2.59
CA THR A 217 0.19 14.64 -3.86
C THR A 217 0.37 16.15 -3.71
N GLU A 218 -0.23 16.77 -2.69
CA GLU A 218 -0.09 18.20 -2.41
C GLU A 218 1.35 18.61 -2.13
N TRP A 219 2.13 17.75 -1.44
CA TRP A 219 3.56 17.98 -1.23
C TRP A 219 4.35 18.00 -2.54
N LEU A 220 3.97 17.20 -3.54
CA LEU A 220 4.64 17.18 -4.85
C LEU A 220 4.37 18.46 -5.63
N THR A 221 3.15 19.02 -5.53
CA THR A 221 2.75 20.23 -6.28
C THR A 221 3.08 21.54 -5.57
N GLY A 222 3.94 21.51 -4.54
CA GLY A 222 4.46 22.70 -3.85
C GLY A 222 3.63 23.17 -2.65
N GLY A 223 2.65 22.38 -2.18
CA GLY A 223 1.92 22.67 -0.95
C GLY A 223 2.72 22.33 0.32
N ASP A 224 2.40 23.02 1.43
CA ASP A 224 2.87 22.69 2.79
C ASP A 224 1.69 22.35 3.72
N PRO A 225 0.99 21.22 3.48
CA PRO A 225 -0.16 20.85 4.28
C PRO A 225 0.25 20.31 5.66
N SER A 226 -0.53 20.64 6.68
CA SER A 226 -0.35 20.10 8.03
C SER A 226 -0.58 18.58 8.04
N ALA A 227 0.50 17.80 8.08
CA ALA A 227 0.44 16.35 7.97
C ALA A 227 0.53 15.59 9.31
N TRP A 228 0.77 16.30 10.41
CA TRP A 228 1.00 15.68 11.73
C TRP A 228 -0.23 14.91 12.25
N ALA A 229 -1.43 15.49 12.14
CA ALA A 229 -2.64 14.86 12.68
C ALA A 229 -3.02 13.56 11.94
N PRO A 230 -3.05 13.53 10.59
CA PRO A 230 -3.22 12.28 9.85
C PRO A 230 -2.12 11.24 10.07
N ALA A 231 -0.86 11.67 10.24
CA ALA A 231 0.25 10.76 10.48
C ALA A 231 0.15 10.09 11.85
N VAL A 232 -0.15 10.86 12.91
CA VAL A 232 -0.35 10.32 14.26
C VAL A 232 -1.56 9.39 14.30
N SER A 233 -2.66 9.75 13.64
CA SER A 233 -3.84 8.88 13.59
C SER A 233 -3.55 7.55 12.89
N ALA A 234 -2.81 7.56 11.78
CA ALA A 234 -2.37 6.35 11.09
C ALA A 234 -1.50 5.45 12.00
N ILE A 235 -0.52 6.02 12.71
CA ILE A 235 0.33 5.26 13.64
C ILE A 235 -0.48 4.65 14.78
N CYS A 236 -1.38 5.42 15.41
CA CYS A 236 -2.26 4.93 16.46
C CYS A 236 -3.17 3.80 15.97
N LEU A 237 -3.72 3.94 14.76
CA LEU A 237 -4.59 2.96 14.16
C LEU A 237 -3.84 1.67 13.76
N ILE A 238 -2.60 1.76 13.29
CA ILE A 238 -1.71 0.61 13.05
C ILE A 238 -1.46 -0.15 14.37
N ALA A 239 -1.11 0.57 15.45
CA ALA A 239 -0.89 -0.02 16.76
C ALA A 239 -2.16 -0.68 17.32
N LEU A 240 -3.31 -0.01 17.19
CA LEU A 240 -4.60 -0.56 17.62
C LEU A 240 -4.98 -1.81 16.82
N SER A 241 -4.75 -1.81 15.51
CA SER A 241 -5.13 -2.92 14.63
C SER A 241 -4.26 -4.16 14.83
N THR A 242 -2.96 -3.98 15.06
CA THR A 242 -2.07 -5.08 15.43
C THR A 242 -2.41 -5.68 16.80
N ALA A 243 -2.73 -4.83 17.79
CA ALA A 243 -3.22 -5.29 19.09
C ALA A 243 -4.58 -6.00 18.99
N ALA A 244 -5.53 -5.44 18.23
CA ALA A 244 -6.84 -6.04 17.98
C ALA A 244 -6.71 -7.41 17.31
N ALA A 245 -5.83 -7.56 16.32
CA ALA A 245 -5.56 -8.83 15.67
C ALA A 245 -5.07 -9.90 16.67
N ALA A 246 -4.15 -9.54 17.57
CA ALA A 246 -3.64 -10.45 18.59
C ALA A 246 -4.74 -10.86 19.60
N LEU A 247 -5.59 -9.93 20.02
CA LEU A 247 -6.70 -10.19 20.94
C LEU A 247 -7.79 -11.07 20.30
N LEU A 248 -8.17 -10.77 19.06
CA LEU A 248 -9.19 -11.52 18.32
C LEU A 248 -8.76 -12.96 18.08
N LEU A 249 -7.49 -13.17 17.72
CA LEU A 249 -6.94 -14.50 17.50
C LEU A 249 -6.89 -15.33 18.79
N LYS A 250 -6.65 -14.69 19.95
CA LYS A 250 -6.66 -15.35 21.26
C LYS A 250 -8.08 -15.74 21.72
N ARG A 251 -9.09 -14.90 21.43
CA ARG A 251 -10.48 -15.11 21.89
C ARG A 251 -11.26 -16.14 21.08
N ARG A 252 -10.85 -16.45 19.85
CA ARG A 252 -11.49 -17.45 18.99
C ARG A 252 -10.49 -18.55 18.64
N PRO A 253 -10.31 -19.58 19.51
CA PRO A 253 -9.78 -20.86 19.06
C PRO A 253 -10.81 -21.48 18.10
N LEU A 254 -10.63 -21.10 16.84
CA LEU A 254 -11.20 -21.50 15.57
C LEU A 254 -12.20 -22.68 15.60
N SER A 255 -13.46 -22.38 15.26
CA SER A 255 -14.39 -23.40 14.74
C SER A 255 -14.00 -23.75 13.30
N PRO A 256 -14.01 -25.03 12.89
CA PRO A 256 -13.73 -25.43 11.52
C PRO A 256 -14.67 -24.68 10.59
N GLN A 257 -14.11 -23.93 9.64
CA GLN A 257 -14.90 -23.30 8.58
C GLN A 257 -15.18 -24.37 7.54
N VAL A 258 -16.19 -25.20 7.81
CA VAL A 258 -16.81 -26.09 6.82
C VAL A 258 -17.36 -25.27 5.65
#